data_AF-A0A3L6ZSF5-F1
#
_entry.id   AF-A0A3L6ZSF5-F1
#
_cell.length_a   1.000
_cell.length_b   1.000
_cell.length_c   1.000
_cell.angle_alpha   90.00
_cell.angle_beta   90.00
_cell.angle_gamma   90.00
#
_symmetry.space_group_name_H-M   'P 1'
#
loop_
_entity.id
_entity.type
_entity.pdbx_description
1 polymer ?
#
loop_
_entity_poly.entity_id
_entity_poly.type
_entity_poly.pdbx_seq_one_letter_code
_entity_poly.pdbx_strand_id
1 'polypeptide(L)' 'MTLALSILLLCNAVWNVVVWPRFFARVAADPRARAEDGSTTAFWRVHAVLVGIALLLAALSAVAGVWGLVAGA' A
#
# COMPACT_ATOMS: atom_id res chain seq x y z
N MET A 1 -10.51 17.39 -16.56
CA MET A 1 -10.23 17.00 -15.15
C MET A 1 -9.95 15.50 -15.03
N THR A 2 -10.75 14.63 -15.65
CA THR A 2 -10.63 13.17 -15.59
C THR A 2 -9.23 12.64 -15.91
N LEU A 3 -8.60 13.10 -16.99
CA LEU A 3 -7.23 12.70 -17.36
C LEU A 3 -6.22 12.93 -16.22
N ALA A 4 -6.21 14.14 -15.64
CA ALA A 4 -5.28 14.49 -14.57
C ALA A 4 -5.51 13.64 -13.30
N LEU A 5 -6.78 13.41 -12.93
CA LEU A 5 -7.13 12.56 -11.79
C LEU A 5 -6.76 11.09 -12.02
N SER A 6 -6.98 10.57 -13.23
CA SER A 6 -6.55 9.21 -13.59
C SER A 6 -5.04 9.03 -13.48
N ILE A 7 -4.26 9.98 -13.98
CA ILE A 7 -2.79 9.95 -13.85
C ILE A 7 -2.40 9.99 -12.36
N LEU A 8 -3.02 10.87 -11.57
CA LEU A 8 -2.74 10.97 -10.14
C LEU A 8 -3.03 9.65 -9.39
N LEU A 9 -4.15 9.00 -9.69
CA LEU A 9 -4.52 7.70 -9.10
C LEU A 9 -3.51 6.60 -9.45
N LEU A 10 -3.04 6.58 -10.70
CA LEU A 10 -2.01 5.62 -11.14
C LEU A 10 -0.66 5.89 -10.45
N CYS A 11 -0.24 7.16 -10.36
CA CYS A 11 0.96 7.53 -9.61
C CYS A 11 0.87 7.13 -8.13
N ASN A 12 -0.29 7.35 -7.50
CA ASN A 12 -0.55 6.90 -6.13
C ASN A 12 -0.44 5.38 -6.01
N ALA A 13 -1.03 4.62 -6.94
CA ALA A 13 -0.94 3.16 -6.93
C ALA A 13 0.51 2.68 -7.03
N VAL A 14 1.30 3.24 -7.96
CA VAL A 14 2.72 2.92 -8.13
C VAL A 14 3.51 3.24 -6.86
N TRP A 15 3.32 4.42 -6.27
CA TRP A 15 3.99 4.81 -5.03
C TRP A 15 3.74 3.79 -3.90
N ASN A 16 2.47 3.43 -3.67
CA ASN A 16 2.09 2.51 -2.61
C ASN A 16 2.73 1.12 -2.81
N VAL A 17 2.71 0.59 -4.03
CA VAL A 17 3.29 -0.72 -4.36
C VAL A 17 4.82 -0.73 -4.21
N VAL A 18 5.49 0.39 -4.50
CA VAL A 18 6.96 0.48 -4.46
C VAL A 18 7.50 0.72 -3.06
N VAL A 19 6.79 1.53 -2.25
CA VAL A 19 7.27 2.02 -0.96
C VAL A 19 6.85 1.13 0.20
N TRP A 20 5.57 0.76 0.29
CA TRP A 20 5.06 0.08 1.47
C TRP A 20 5.63 -1.33 1.70
N PRO A 21 5.86 -2.18 0.67
CA PRO A 21 6.48 -3.48 0.90
C PRO A 21 7.91 -3.35 1.45
N ARG A 22 8.69 -2.38 0.96
CA ARG A 22 10.04 -2.11 1.47
C ARG A 22 10.01 -1.56 2.90
N PHE A 23 9.06 -0.69 3.20
CA PHE A 23 8.84 -0.20 4.56
C PHE A 23 8.47 -1.36 5.49
N PHE A 24 7.54 -2.23 5.09
CA PHE A 24 7.11 -3.35 5.91
C PHE A 24 8.23 -4.37 6.16
N ALA A 25 9.10 -4.61 5.18
CA ALA A 25 10.29 -5.44 5.39
C ALA A 25 11.18 -4.90 6.53
N ARG A 26 11.32 -3.58 6.64
CA ARG A 26 12.07 -2.96 7.75
C ARG A 26 11.33 -3.08 9.07
N VAL A 27 10.01 -2.89 9.07
CA VAL A 27 9.17 -3.08 10.27
C VAL A 27 9.27 -4.51 10.78
N ALA A 28 9.23 -5.50 9.88
CA ALA A 28 9.32 -6.91 10.26
C ALA A 28 10.67 -7.30 10.86
N ALA A 29 11.74 -6.56 10.53
CA ALA A 29 13.08 -6.74 11.08
C ALA A 29 13.33 -5.92 12.37
N ASP A 30 12.41 -5.03 12.77
CA ASP A 30 12.51 -4.25 14.00
C ASP A 30 12.40 -5.18 15.22
N PRO A 31 13.27 -5.05 16.25
CA PRO A 31 13.19 -5.87 17.46
C PRO A 31 11.81 -5.87 18.13
N ARG A 32 11.04 -4.77 18.02
CA ARG A 32 9.69 -4.65 18.59
C ARG A 32 8.66 -5.51 17.88
N ALA A 33 8.95 -6.01 16.68
CA ALA A 33 8.02 -6.81 15.88
C ALA A 33 7.81 -8.23 16.41
N ARG A 34 8.76 -8.74 17.19
CA ARG A 34 8.75 -10.10 17.73
C ARG A 34 8.85 -10.06 19.26
N ALA A 35 8.06 -10.90 19.92
CA ALA A 35 8.19 -11.15 21.34
C ALA A 35 9.32 -12.16 21.61
N GLU A 36 9.69 -12.34 22.88
CA GLU A 36 10.74 -13.26 23.31
C GLU A 36 10.47 -14.72 22.89
N ASP A 37 9.19 -15.09 22.78
CA ASP A 37 8.73 -16.41 22.31
C ASP A 37 8.70 -16.53 20.76
N GLY A 38 9.09 -15.48 20.03
CA GLY A 38 9.09 -15.42 18.56
C GLY A 38 7.73 -15.05 17.92
N SER A 39 6.67 -14.87 18.70
CA SER A 39 5.35 -14.50 18.20
C SER A 39 5.31 -13.06 17.67
N THR A 40 4.36 -12.74 16.78
CA THR A 40 4.17 -11.38 16.26
C THR A 40 3.51 -10.48 17.29
N THR A 41 4.11 -9.32 17.55
CA THR A 41 3.55 -8.34 18.50
C THR A 41 2.40 -7.52 17.91
N ALA A 42 1.77 -6.68 18.73
CA ALA A 42 0.81 -5.68 18.25
C ALA A 42 1.46 -4.67 17.28
N PHE A 43 2.72 -4.29 17.54
CA PHE A 43 3.48 -3.40 16.66
C PHE A 43 3.57 -3.97 15.24
N TRP A 44 3.90 -5.26 15.10
CA TRP A 44 3.92 -5.91 13.79
C TRP A 44 2.52 -5.94 13.14
N ARG A 45 1.49 -6.35 13.90
CA ARG A 45 0.12 -6.51 13.40
C ARG A 45 -0.47 -5.19 12.88
N VAL A 46 -0.31 -4.10 13.61
CA VAL A 46 -0.83 -2.78 13.19
C VAL A 46 -0.21 -2.38 11.85
N HIS A 47 1.12 -2.48 11.72
CA HIS A 47 1.78 -2.10 10.47
C HIS A 47 1.45 -3.04 9.31
N ALA A 48 1.26 -4.33 9.58
CA ALA A 48 0.81 -5.28 8.57
C ALA A 48 -0.57 -4.90 8.02
N VAL A 49 -1.51 -4.54 8.90
CA VAL A 49 -2.86 -4.08 8.52
C VAL A 49 -2.78 -2.75 7.75
N LEU A 50 -2.01 -1.77 8.23
CA LEU A 50 -1.85 -0.48 7.55
C LEU A 50 -1.30 -0.65 6.14
N VAL A 51 -0.24 -1.46 5.98
CA VAL A 51 0.35 -1.77 4.68
C VAL A 51 -0.63 -2.54 3.79
N GLY A 52 -1.35 -3.52 4.35
CA GLY A 52 -2.37 -4.27 3.62
C GLY A 52 -3.48 -3.37 3.06
N ILE A 53 -3.99 -2.45 3.87
CA ILE A 53 -4.98 -1.45 3.43
C ILE A 53 -4.38 -0.52 2.38
N ALA A 54 -3.15 -0.05 2.55
CA ALA A 54 -2.49 0.80 1.57
C ALA A 54 -2.35 0.12 0.20
N LEU A 55 -1.99 -1.17 0.17
CA LEU A 55 -1.90 -1.95 -1.05
C LEU A 55 -3.28 -2.25 -1.67
N LEU A 56 -4.31 -2.47 -0.85
CA LEU A 56 -5.69 -2.59 -1.33
C LEU A 56 -6.16 -1.30 -2.00
N LEU A 57 -5.93 -0.16 -1.35
CA LEU A 57 -6.25 1.15 -1.93
C LEU A 57 -5.43 1.43 -3.18
N ALA A 58 -4.18 0.96 -3.26
CA ALA A 58 -3.37 1.04 -4.48
C ALA A 58 -4.00 0.27 -5.63
N ALA A 59 -4.47 -0.96 -5.38
CA ALA A 59 -5.16 -1.77 -6.39
C ALA A 59 -6.45 -1.10 -6.88
N LEU A 60 -7.27 -0.58 -5.95
CA LEU A 60 -8.48 0.18 -6.30
C LEU A 60 -8.15 1.46 -7.08
N SER A 61 -7.10 2.18 -6.69
CA SER A 61 -6.62 3.38 -7.40
C SER A 61 -6.17 3.05 -8.82
N ALA A 62 -5.46 1.92 -9.01
CA ALA A 62 -5.04 1.47 -10.33
C ALA A 62 -6.25 1.16 -11.23
N VAL A 63 -7.23 0.40 -10.71
CA VAL A 63 -8.46 0.08 -11.45
C VAL A 63 -9.22 1.34 -11.84
N ALA A 64 -9.45 2.25 -10.88
CA ALA A 64 -10.15 3.51 -11.14
C ALA A 64 -9.39 4.43 -12.11
N GLY A 65 -8.06 4.51 -11.97
CA GLY A 65 -7.20 5.28 -12.86
C GLY A 65 -7.28 4.79 -14.30
N VAL A 66 -7.11 3.48 -14.52
CA VAL A 66 -7.24 2.84 -15.85
C VAL A 66 -8.65 3.02 -16.41
N TRP A 67 -9.69 2.79 -15.59
CA TRP A 67 -11.08 3.02 -16.02
C TRP A 67 -11.29 4.45 -16.50
N GLY A 68 -10.80 5.45 -15.76
CA GLY A 68 -10.94 6.85 -16.16
C GLY A 68 -10.19 7.19 -17.46
N LEU A 69 -9.12 6.48 -17.82
CA LEU A 69 -8.42 6.65 -19.09
C LEU A 69 -9.13 5.98 -20.28
N VAL A 70 -9.78 4.83 -20.05
CA VAL A 70 -10.36 4.00 -21.12
C VAL A 70 -11.84 4.31 -21.35
N ALA A 71 -12.59 4.56 -20.28
CA ALA A 71 -14.03 4.79 -20.30
C ALA A 71 -14.44 6.23 -19.96
N GLY A 72 -13.51 7.05 -19.46
CA GLY A 72 -13.74 8.45 -19.07
C GLY A 72 -13.07 9.48 -19.99
N ALA A 73 -12.47 9.03 -21.09
CA ALA A 73 -11.90 9.88 -22.15
C ALA A 73 -12.98 10.31 -23.16
#